data_AF-A0A1F4YF03-F1
#
_entry.id   AF-A0A1F4YF03-F1
#
_cell.length_a   1.000
_cell.length_b   1.000
_cell.length_c   1.000
_cell.angle_alpha   90.00
_cell.angle_beta   90.00
_cell.angle_gamma   90.00
#
_symmetry.space_group_name_H-M   'P 1'
#
loop_
_entity.id
_entity.type
_entity.pdbx_description
1 polymer ?
#
loop_
_entity_poly.entity_id
_entity_poly.type
_entity_poly.pdbx_seq_one_letter_code
_entity_poly.pdbx_strand_id
1 'polypeptide(L)'
;MTRRIALITCLILVTPVVLILGYSRLLQNLANEGGKLFDDRCNNVNPALISYKNAYLEMMKLLNNKDSKPSQQLQLQIQTKLSDYISGIKAYIPLEEAWVNKQSKFVKRWDFIYLQPEFIKNLSIYQLEMYQGYLDHAKATIALMDSVGTSKASELRAVANEAGQRKVDASKRYFTAFDQATKRSDWRKLLWKSPPVNCPEENLIIPDTSFDTIFPSPTPDIPTRSPNS
;
A
#
# COMPACT_ATOMS: atom_id res chain seq x y z
N MET A 1 33.73 -47.12 27.86
CA MET A 1 33.89 -45.64 27.84
C MET A 1 33.67 -45.06 26.44
N THR A 2 34.24 -45.68 25.39
CA THR A 2 34.12 -45.30 23.96
C THR A 2 32.68 -45.17 23.41
N ARG A 3 31.76 -46.09 23.73
CA ARG A 3 30.36 -45.99 23.26
C ARG A 3 29.60 -44.77 23.80
N ARG A 4 29.86 -44.37 25.05
CA ARG A 4 29.21 -43.20 25.67
C ARG A 4 29.75 -41.90 25.07
N ILE A 5 31.06 -41.83 24.82
CA ILE A 5 31.70 -40.70 24.14
C ILE A 5 31.15 -40.57 22.71
N ALA A 6 31.05 -41.67 21.94
CA ALA A 6 30.51 -41.65 20.59
C ALA A 6 29.04 -41.17 20.53
N LEU A 7 28.20 -41.59 21.49
CA LEU A 7 26.82 -41.12 21.59
C LEU A 7 26.73 -39.61 21.90
N ILE A 8 27.54 -39.13 22.84
CA ILE A 8 27.58 -37.71 23.20
C ILE A 8 28.07 -36.88 22.00
N THR A 9 29.12 -37.32 21.31
CA THR A 9 29.63 -36.65 20.10
C THR A 9 28.58 -36.65 18.98
N CYS A 10 27.86 -37.77 18.76
CA CYS A 10 26.76 -37.80 17.80
C CYS A 10 25.64 -36.83 18.18
N LEU A 11 25.23 -36.77 19.45
CA LEU A 11 24.22 -35.82 19.92
C LEU A 11 24.67 -34.36 19.70
N ILE A 12 25.93 -34.03 19.99
CA ILE A 12 26.48 -32.69 19.80
C ILE A 12 26.53 -32.30 18.32
N LEU A 13 26.77 -33.25 17.41
CA LEU A 13 26.84 -32.97 15.97
C LEU A 13 25.44 -32.94 15.31
N VAL A 14 24.53 -33.81 15.74
CA VAL A 14 23.19 -33.94 15.15
C VAL A 14 22.25 -32.84 15.65
N THR A 15 22.31 -32.47 16.93
CA THR A 15 21.38 -31.48 17.51
C THR A 15 21.40 -30.13 16.80
N PRO A 16 22.58 -29.51 16.51
CA PRO A 16 22.65 -28.26 15.76
C PRO A 16 22.07 -28.38 14.36
N VAL A 17 22.30 -29.51 13.67
CA VAL A 17 21.77 -29.75 12.32
C VAL A 17 20.25 -29.79 12.34
N VAL A 18 19.65 -30.53 13.28
CA VAL A 18 18.19 -30.59 13.44
C VAL A 18 17.61 -29.21 13.76
N LEU A 19 18.27 -28.45 14.65
CA LEU A 19 17.83 -27.09 15.00
C LEU A 19 17.88 -26.13 13.80
N ILE A 20 18.96 -26.17 13.01
CA ILE A 20 19.10 -25.33 11.81
C ILE A 20 18.03 -25.69 10.77
N LEU A 21 17.81 -26.99 10.51
CA LEU A 21 16.78 -27.42 9.56
C LEU A 21 15.37 -27.04 10.04
N GLY A 22 15.08 -27.17 11.34
CA GLY A 22 13.83 -26.73 11.94
C GLY A 22 13.62 -25.22 11.79
N TYR A 23 14.64 -24.42 12.09
CA TYR A 23 14.62 -22.96 11.92
C TYR A 23 14.40 -22.56 10.46
N SER A 24 15.13 -23.15 9.52
CA SER A 24 14.98 -22.90 8.08
C SER A 24 13.57 -23.25 7.58
N ARG A 25 12.97 -24.34 8.07
CA ARG A 25 11.59 -24.70 7.73
C ARG A 25 10.58 -23.67 8.21
N LEU A 26 10.75 -23.15 9.43
CA LEU A 26 9.87 -22.10 9.96
C LEU A 26 10.00 -20.79 9.17
N LEU A 27 11.22 -20.40 8.81
CA LEU A 27 11.45 -19.24 7.94
C LEU A 27 10.80 -19.42 6.55
N GLN A 28 10.95 -20.59 5.93
CA GLN A 28 10.32 -20.87 4.64
C GLN A 28 8.78 -20.87 4.73
N ASN A 29 8.21 -21.33 5.85
CA ASN A 29 6.77 -21.24 6.07
C ASN A 29 6.31 -19.77 6.14
N LEU A 30 6.99 -18.95 6.96
CA LEU A 30 6.71 -17.51 7.03
C LEU A 30 6.83 -16.83 5.67
N ALA A 31 7.84 -17.21 4.89
CA ALA A 31 8.02 -16.73 3.53
C ALA A 31 6.85 -17.07 2.61
N ASN A 32 6.43 -18.33 2.61
CA ASN A 32 5.34 -18.80 1.77
C ASN A 32 4.02 -18.11 2.14
N GLU A 33 3.79 -17.89 3.43
CA GLU A 33 2.63 -17.17 3.91
C GLU A 33 2.67 -15.68 3.54
N GLY A 34 3.82 -15.03 3.67
CA GLY A 34 4.02 -13.67 3.18
C GLY A 34 3.84 -13.55 1.66
N GLY A 35 4.30 -14.54 0.90
CA GLY A 35 4.09 -14.64 -0.54
C GLY A 35 2.60 -14.76 -0.91
N LYS A 36 1.83 -15.56 -0.17
CA LYS A 36 0.38 -15.65 -0.35
C LYS A 36 -0.33 -14.33 -0.04
N LEU A 37 0.12 -13.59 0.98
CA LEU A 37 -0.43 -12.26 1.28
C LEU A 37 -0.11 -11.26 0.16
N PHE A 38 1.08 -11.35 -0.42
CA PHE A 38 1.45 -10.56 -1.59
C PHE A 38 0.57 -10.90 -2.80
N ASP A 39 0.41 -12.19 -3.12
CA ASP A 39 -0.43 -12.64 -4.23
C ASP A 39 -1.90 -12.24 -4.03
N ASP A 40 -2.42 -12.37 -2.81
CA ASP A 40 -3.78 -11.90 -2.44
C ASP A 40 -3.93 -10.40 -2.70
N ARG A 41 -2.93 -9.59 -2.31
CA ARG A 41 -2.95 -8.16 -2.60
C ARG A 41 -2.96 -7.90 -4.10
N CYS A 42 -2.02 -8.51 -4.80
CA CYS A 42 -1.80 -8.29 -6.21
C CYS A 42 -3.04 -8.63 -7.03
N ASN A 43 -3.68 -9.75 -6.74
CA ASN A 43 -4.78 -10.24 -7.57
C ASN A 43 -6.14 -9.67 -7.16
N ASN A 44 -6.33 -9.33 -5.88
CA ASN A 44 -7.65 -8.94 -5.38
C ASN A 44 -7.76 -7.45 -5.05
N VAL A 45 -6.68 -6.81 -4.62
CA VAL A 45 -6.71 -5.43 -4.12
C VAL A 45 -6.17 -4.44 -5.14
N ASN A 46 -5.01 -4.75 -5.73
CA ASN A 46 -4.35 -3.87 -6.70
C ASN A 46 -5.22 -3.54 -7.93
N PRO A 47 -6.03 -4.46 -8.51
CA PRO A 47 -6.85 -4.11 -9.67
C PRO A 47 -7.85 -2.99 -9.37
N ALA A 48 -8.51 -3.03 -8.20
CA ALA A 48 -9.42 -1.97 -7.77
C ALA A 48 -8.67 -0.65 -7.54
N LEU A 49 -7.49 -0.72 -6.90
CA LEU A 49 -6.62 0.44 -6.67
C LEU A 49 -6.17 1.10 -7.98
N ILE A 50 -5.72 0.29 -8.95
CA ILE A 50 -5.26 0.75 -10.26
C ILE A 50 -6.42 1.36 -11.04
N SER A 51 -7.58 0.70 -11.04
CA SER A 51 -8.77 1.15 -11.76
C SER A 51 -9.21 2.55 -11.33
N TYR A 52 -9.40 2.78 -10.03
CA TYR A 52 -9.85 4.10 -9.59
C TYR A 52 -8.76 5.18 -9.80
N LYS A 53 -7.49 4.86 -9.61
CA LYS A 53 -6.39 5.80 -9.88
C LYS A 53 -6.31 6.20 -11.35
N ASN A 54 -6.54 5.27 -12.27
CA ASN A 54 -6.61 5.57 -13.69
C ASN A 54 -7.81 6.47 -14.03
N ALA A 55 -8.98 6.24 -13.42
CA ALA A 55 -10.13 7.12 -13.58
C ALA A 55 -9.83 8.56 -13.12
N TYR A 56 -9.11 8.72 -12.00
CA TYR A 56 -8.62 10.03 -11.55
C TYR A 56 -7.68 10.67 -12.58
N LEU A 57 -6.67 9.94 -13.05
CA LEU A 57 -5.70 10.48 -14.02
C LEU A 57 -6.38 10.89 -15.33
N GLU A 58 -7.37 10.13 -15.80
CA GLU A 58 -8.18 10.47 -16.97
C GLU A 58 -9.02 11.73 -16.73
N MET A 59 -9.66 11.84 -15.56
CA MET A 59 -10.40 13.04 -15.16
C MET A 59 -9.48 14.28 -15.14
N MET A 60 -8.28 14.17 -14.57
CA MET A 60 -7.32 15.28 -14.52
C MET A 60 -6.81 15.66 -15.91
N LYS A 61 -6.64 14.71 -16.83
CA LYS A 61 -6.30 15.01 -18.24
C LYS A 61 -7.41 15.82 -18.92
N LEU A 62 -8.68 15.48 -18.69
CA LEU A 62 -9.83 16.21 -19.22
C LEU A 62 -9.91 17.64 -18.66
N LEU A 63 -9.68 17.80 -17.35
CA LEU A 63 -9.69 19.11 -16.67
C LEU A 63 -8.54 20.04 -17.12
N ASN A 64 -7.37 19.47 -17.41
CA ASN A 64 -6.18 20.23 -17.82
C ASN A 64 -6.12 20.54 -19.32
N ASN A 65 -7.10 20.10 -20.11
CA ASN A 65 -7.13 20.34 -21.55
C ASN A 65 -7.50 21.81 -21.85
N LYS A 66 -6.48 22.66 -21.99
CA LYS A 66 -6.59 24.11 -22.22
C LYS A 66 -7.24 24.48 -23.55
N ASP A 67 -7.28 23.57 -24.52
CA ASP A 67 -7.80 23.82 -25.86
C ASP A 67 -9.31 23.55 -25.99
N SER A 68 -9.95 23.10 -24.90
CA SER A 68 -11.36 22.74 -24.89
C SER A 68 -12.21 23.88 -24.30
N LYS A 69 -12.99 24.58 -25.13
CA LYS A 69 -14.16 25.32 -24.61
C LYS A 69 -15.05 24.30 -23.88
N PRO A 70 -15.59 24.61 -22.68
CA PRO A 70 -16.41 23.66 -21.93
C PRO A 70 -17.66 23.31 -22.73
N SER A 71 -17.60 22.18 -23.44
CA SER A 71 -18.72 21.60 -24.17
C SER A 71 -19.53 20.72 -23.23
N GLN A 72 -20.82 20.55 -23.51
CA GLN A 72 -21.68 19.63 -22.76
C GLN A 72 -21.13 18.20 -22.79
N GLN A 73 -20.47 17.80 -23.89
CA GLN A 73 -19.82 16.50 -24.02
C GLN A 73 -18.60 16.36 -23.09
N LEU A 74 -17.77 17.39 -22.96
CA LEU A 74 -16.64 17.38 -22.03
C LEU A 74 -17.10 17.29 -20.57
N GLN A 75 -18.17 18.02 -20.22
CA GLN A 75 -18.75 17.95 -18.88
C GLN A 75 -19.27 16.54 -18.56
N LEU A 76 -19.95 15.89 -19.51
CA LEU A 76 -20.43 14.51 -19.35
C LEU A 76 -19.27 13.52 -19.15
N GLN A 77 -18.17 13.69 -19.89
CA GLN A 77 -16.98 12.85 -19.74
C GLN A 77 -16.33 13.04 -18.35
N ILE A 78 -16.20 14.28 -17.87
CA ILE A 78 -15.68 14.57 -16.54
C ILE A 78 -16.57 13.94 -15.46
N GLN A 79 -17.89 14.08 -15.57
CA GLN A 79 -18.84 13.48 -14.63
C GLN A 79 -18.76 11.95 -14.62
N THR A 80 -18.62 11.34 -15.80
CA THR A 80 -18.44 9.88 -15.92
C THR A 80 -17.18 9.44 -15.19
N LYS A 81 -16.04 10.10 -15.42
CA LYS A 81 -14.77 9.74 -14.77
C LYS A 81 -14.76 10.01 -13.27
N LEU A 82 -15.45 11.05 -12.82
CA LEU A 82 -15.67 11.28 -11.39
C LEU A 82 -16.51 10.15 -10.76
N SER A 83 -17.56 9.69 -11.45
CA SER A 83 -18.38 8.56 -10.99
C SER A 83 -17.58 7.26 -10.92
N ASP A 84 -16.77 6.97 -11.95
CA ASP A 84 -15.84 5.84 -12.00
C ASP A 84 -14.83 5.90 -10.84
N TYR A 85 -14.26 7.08 -10.57
CA TYR A 85 -13.34 7.30 -9.45
C TYR A 85 -14.00 7.01 -8.09
N ILE A 86 -15.19 7.58 -7.84
CA ILE A 86 -15.92 7.40 -6.58
C ILE A 86 -16.31 5.94 -6.37
N SER A 87 -16.90 5.31 -7.39
CA SER A 87 -17.33 3.91 -7.32
C SER A 87 -16.13 2.97 -7.14
N GLY A 88 -15.03 3.23 -7.84
CA GLY A 88 -13.78 2.50 -7.69
C GLY A 88 -13.17 2.60 -6.29
N ILE A 89 -13.16 3.79 -5.68
CA ILE A 89 -12.70 3.93 -4.29
C ILE A 89 -13.62 3.16 -3.32
N LYS A 90 -14.95 3.27 -3.49
CA LYS A 90 -15.92 2.54 -2.64
C LYS A 90 -15.72 1.03 -2.74
N ALA A 91 -15.38 0.50 -3.92
CA ALA A 91 -15.03 -0.92 -4.10
C ALA A 91 -13.67 -1.29 -3.50
N TYR A 92 -12.68 -0.39 -3.56
CA TYR A 92 -11.34 -0.60 -3.02
C TYR A 92 -11.29 -0.67 -1.49
N ILE A 93 -12.01 0.22 -0.79
CA ILE A 93 -11.98 0.33 0.68
C ILE A 93 -12.15 -1.02 1.41
N PRO A 94 -13.19 -1.83 1.16
CA PRO A 94 -13.37 -3.10 1.87
C PRO A 94 -12.29 -4.15 1.54
N LEU A 95 -11.72 -4.11 0.33
CA LEU A 95 -10.65 -5.00 -0.09
C LEU A 95 -9.35 -4.68 0.65
N GLU A 96 -8.99 -3.40 0.68
CA GLU A 96 -7.82 -2.91 1.40
C GLU A 96 -7.94 -3.14 2.91
N GLU A 97 -9.11 -2.88 3.50
CA GLU A 97 -9.36 -3.12 4.93
C GLU A 97 -9.21 -4.61 5.30
N ALA A 98 -9.77 -5.50 4.49
CA ALA A 98 -9.60 -6.94 4.68
C ALA A 98 -8.12 -7.36 4.57
N TRP A 99 -7.40 -6.83 3.59
CA TRP A 99 -5.99 -7.15 3.39
C TRP A 99 -5.09 -6.60 4.49
N VAL A 100 -5.28 -5.33 4.91
CA VAL A 100 -4.56 -4.69 6.02
C VAL A 100 -4.75 -5.49 7.31
N ASN A 101 -5.96 -6.00 7.57
CA ASN A 101 -6.21 -6.88 8.71
C ASN A 101 -5.43 -8.21 8.63
N LYS A 102 -5.38 -8.85 7.45
CA LYS A 102 -4.58 -10.06 7.24
C LYS A 102 -3.09 -9.79 7.47
N GLN A 103 -2.56 -8.71 6.89
CA GLN A 103 -1.16 -8.29 7.06
C GLN A 103 -0.84 -7.96 8.52
N SER A 104 -1.72 -7.24 9.21
CA SER A 104 -1.57 -6.91 10.64
C SER A 104 -1.49 -8.17 11.50
N LYS A 105 -2.35 -9.17 11.25
CA LYS A 105 -2.30 -10.46 11.94
C LYS A 105 -0.99 -11.19 11.66
N PHE A 106 -0.53 -11.19 10.42
CA PHE A 106 0.71 -11.84 10.01
C PHE A 106 1.93 -11.27 10.74
N VAL A 107 2.12 -9.95 10.73
CA VAL A 107 3.29 -9.30 11.36
C VAL A 107 3.27 -9.38 12.90
N LYS A 108 2.11 -9.68 13.49
CA LYS A 108 1.94 -9.87 14.95
C LYS A 108 2.11 -11.31 15.42
N ARG A 109 2.34 -12.27 14.51
CA ARG A 109 2.56 -13.67 14.91
C ARG A 109 3.86 -13.81 15.68
N TRP A 110 3.89 -14.74 16.64
CA TRP A 110 5.08 -15.00 17.44
C TRP A 110 6.28 -15.41 16.58
N ASP A 111 6.08 -16.28 15.59
CA ASP A 111 7.14 -16.79 14.73
C ASP A 111 7.71 -15.68 13.85
N PHE A 112 6.88 -14.77 13.36
CA PHE A 112 7.34 -13.56 12.69
C PHE A 112 8.20 -12.70 13.62
N ILE A 113 7.71 -12.40 14.83
CA ILE A 113 8.38 -11.52 15.80
C ILE A 113 9.76 -12.07 16.23
N TYR A 114 9.84 -13.37 16.47
CA TYR A 114 11.06 -13.99 17.02
C TYR A 114 12.03 -14.51 15.96
N LEU A 115 11.56 -14.93 14.78
CA LEU A 115 12.42 -15.57 13.79
C LEU A 115 12.94 -14.61 12.71
N GLN A 116 12.15 -13.59 12.35
CA GLN A 116 12.56 -12.62 11.33
C GLN A 116 13.63 -11.66 11.87
N PRO A 117 14.58 -11.22 11.03
CA PRO A 117 15.49 -10.14 11.42
C PRO A 117 14.74 -8.82 11.58
N GLU A 118 15.31 -7.95 12.39
CA GLU A 118 14.74 -6.63 12.68
C GLU A 118 14.43 -5.81 11.42
N PHE A 119 15.28 -5.86 10.39
CA PHE A 119 15.03 -5.12 9.16
C PHE A 119 13.80 -5.63 8.38
N ILE A 120 13.50 -6.94 8.40
CA ILE A 120 12.28 -7.49 7.77
C ILE A 120 11.04 -7.13 8.60
N LYS A 121 11.16 -7.13 9.93
CA LYS A 121 10.08 -6.68 10.82
C LYS A 121 9.73 -5.23 10.55
N ASN A 122 10.73 -4.35 10.57
CA ASN A 122 10.57 -2.93 10.29
C ASN A 122 9.98 -2.69 8.90
N LEU A 123 10.49 -3.39 7.87
CA LEU A 123 9.97 -3.30 6.53
C LEU A 123 8.47 -3.67 6.46
N SER A 124 8.08 -4.74 7.16
CA SER A 124 6.68 -5.20 7.17
C SER A 124 5.75 -4.27 7.96
N ILE A 125 6.27 -3.62 9.02
CA ILE A 125 5.54 -2.57 9.76
C ILE A 125 5.36 -1.34 8.87
N TYR A 126 6.42 -0.85 8.22
CA TYR A 126 6.31 0.30 7.31
C TYR A 126 5.41 0.01 6.11
N GLN A 127 5.41 -1.22 5.61
CA GLN A 127 4.47 -1.65 4.59
C GLN A 127 3.02 -1.57 5.08
N LEU A 128 2.75 -2.06 6.29
CA LEU A 128 1.44 -1.98 6.91
C LEU A 128 0.99 -0.53 7.11
N GLU A 129 1.86 0.35 7.61
CA GLU A 129 1.60 1.78 7.76
C GLU A 129 1.28 2.47 6.43
N MET A 130 2.03 2.13 5.38
CA MET A 130 1.82 2.67 4.03
C MET A 130 0.41 2.33 3.55
N TYR A 131 0.02 1.06 3.66
CA TYR A 131 -1.29 0.58 3.23
C TYR A 131 -2.44 1.07 4.10
N GLN A 132 -2.23 1.22 5.40
CA GLN A 132 -3.17 1.93 6.28
C GLN A 132 -3.35 3.38 5.81
N GLY A 133 -2.27 4.06 5.43
CA GLY A 133 -2.33 5.41 4.86
C GLY A 133 -3.15 5.48 3.58
N TYR A 134 -3.02 4.48 2.69
CA TYR A 134 -3.88 4.38 1.50
C TYR A 134 -5.36 4.22 1.87
N LEU A 135 -5.69 3.37 2.83
CA LEU A 135 -7.05 3.13 3.30
C LEU A 135 -7.66 4.39 3.94
N ASP A 136 -6.93 5.03 4.84
CA ASP A 136 -7.37 6.25 5.53
C ASP A 136 -7.64 7.38 4.54
N HIS A 137 -6.74 7.56 3.58
CA HIS A 137 -6.90 8.55 2.52
C HIS A 137 -8.14 8.25 1.66
N ALA A 138 -8.34 6.99 1.25
CA ALA A 138 -9.53 6.58 0.50
C ALA A 138 -10.84 6.85 1.26
N LYS A 139 -10.89 6.50 2.55
CA LYS A 139 -12.06 6.76 3.42
C LYS A 139 -12.32 8.26 3.57
N ALA A 140 -11.28 9.06 3.80
CA ALA A 140 -11.40 10.51 3.93
C ALA A 140 -11.85 11.18 2.62
N THR A 141 -11.36 10.71 1.47
CA THR A 141 -11.79 11.18 0.15
C THR A 141 -13.27 10.94 -0.08
N ILE A 142 -13.77 9.73 0.21
CA ILE A 142 -15.21 9.43 0.08
C ILE A 142 -16.04 10.29 1.02
N ALA A 143 -15.62 10.42 2.28
CA ALA A 143 -16.32 11.28 3.24
C ALA A 143 -16.40 12.73 2.75
N LEU A 144 -15.30 13.28 2.20
CA LEU A 144 -15.26 14.60 1.61
C LEU A 144 -16.22 14.71 0.43
N MET A 145 -16.21 13.75 -0.49
CA MET A 145 -17.07 13.74 -1.68
C MET A 145 -18.56 13.66 -1.33
N ASP A 146 -18.92 12.81 -0.37
CA ASP A 146 -20.30 12.69 0.12
C ASP A 146 -20.73 13.95 0.91
N SER A 147 -19.80 14.83 1.30
CA SER A 147 -20.05 16.08 2.06
C SER A 147 -20.07 17.36 1.20
N VAL A 148 -19.85 17.26 -0.11
CA VAL A 148 -19.82 18.43 -1.00
C VAL A 148 -21.16 19.19 -0.92
N GLY A 149 -21.09 20.51 -0.72
CA GLY A 149 -22.27 21.36 -0.52
C GLY A 149 -22.79 21.43 0.92
N THR A 150 -22.10 20.80 1.87
CA THR A 150 -22.39 20.89 3.30
C THR A 150 -21.38 21.78 4.04
N SER A 151 -21.73 22.22 5.26
CA SER A 151 -20.82 22.98 6.13
C SER A 151 -19.59 22.18 6.59
N LYS A 152 -19.58 20.85 6.41
CA LYS A 152 -18.47 19.96 6.84
C LYS A 152 -17.36 19.81 5.80
N ALA A 153 -17.56 20.29 4.57
CA ALA A 153 -16.64 20.05 3.46
C ALA A 153 -15.23 20.62 3.71
N SER A 154 -15.11 21.77 4.40
CA SER A 154 -13.81 22.38 4.73
C SER A 154 -13.02 21.56 5.75
N GLU A 155 -13.69 21.08 6.81
CA GLU A 155 -13.10 20.21 7.83
C GLU A 155 -12.64 18.88 7.22
N LEU A 156 -13.52 18.22 6.45
CA LEU A 156 -13.21 16.95 5.80
C LEU A 156 -12.09 17.06 4.76
N ARG A 157 -11.91 18.24 4.15
CA ARG A 157 -10.78 18.51 3.27
C ARG A 157 -9.46 18.51 4.03
N ALA A 158 -9.42 19.09 5.23
CA ALA A 158 -8.22 19.04 6.08
C ALA A 158 -7.89 17.60 6.48
N VAL A 159 -8.91 16.81 6.87
CA VAL A 159 -8.75 15.38 7.21
C VAL A 159 -8.21 14.58 6.01
N ALA A 160 -8.76 14.79 4.81
CA ALA A 160 -8.29 14.11 3.61
C ALA A 160 -6.83 14.47 3.27
N ASN A 161 -6.47 15.76 3.38
CA ASN A 161 -5.10 16.21 3.16
C ASN A 161 -4.11 15.60 4.16
N GLU A 162 -4.47 15.55 5.44
CA GLU A 162 -3.63 14.94 6.48
C GLU A 162 -3.43 13.44 6.21
N ALA A 163 -4.51 12.72 5.89
CA ALA A 163 -4.43 11.30 5.52
C ALA A 163 -3.55 11.08 4.28
N GLY A 164 -3.65 11.99 3.29
CA GLY A 164 -2.81 11.99 2.09
C GLY A 164 -1.34 12.18 2.42
N GLN A 165 -1.00 13.10 3.34
CA GLN A 165 0.38 13.31 3.79
C GLN A 165 0.92 12.08 4.54
N ARG A 166 0.13 11.49 5.45
CA ARG A 166 0.52 10.27 6.17
C ARG A 166 0.82 9.11 5.20
N LYS A 167 0.00 8.94 4.15
CA LYS A 167 0.23 7.98 3.07
C LYS A 167 1.59 8.21 2.40
N VAL A 168 1.90 9.46 2.03
CA VAL A 168 3.17 9.82 1.38
C VAL A 168 4.36 9.54 2.28
N ASP A 169 4.30 9.97 3.54
CA ASP A 169 5.37 9.78 4.51
C ASP A 169 5.64 8.31 4.80
N ALA A 170 4.58 7.51 4.99
CA ALA A 170 4.69 6.07 5.20
C ALA A 170 5.24 5.35 3.95
N SER A 171 4.81 5.75 2.75
CA SER A 171 5.36 5.22 1.49
C SER A 171 6.87 5.50 1.39
N LYS A 172 7.28 6.73 1.68
CA LYS A 172 8.70 7.13 1.66
C LYS A 172 9.52 6.31 2.67
N ARG A 173 9.03 6.12 3.90
CA ARG A 173 9.69 5.27 4.91
C ARG A 173 9.84 3.83 4.42
N TYR A 174 8.77 3.25 3.88
CA TYR A 174 8.79 1.88 3.35
C TYR A 174 9.81 1.71 2.22
N PHE A 175 9.74 2.53 1.16
CA PHE A 175 10.63 2.38 0.01
C PHE A 175 12.10 2.67 0.35
N THR A 176 12.35 3.61 1.27
CA THR A 176 13.72 3.85 1.78
C THR A 176 14.26 2.62 2.52
N ALA A 177 13.46 2.04 3.41
CA ALA A 177 13.85 0.82 4.13
C ALA A 177 14.01 -0.37 3.20
N PHE A 178 13.15 -0.48 2.17
CA PHE A 178 13.21 -1.54 1.16
C PHE A 178 14.54 -1.47 0.38
N ASP A 179 14.90 -0.30 -0.14
CA ASP A 179 16.16 -0.10 -0.88
C ASP A 179 17.40 -0.38 -0.01
N GLN A 180 17.34 -0.04 1.28
CA GLN A 180 18.41 -0.41 2.21
C GLN A 180 18.48 -1.93 2.46
N ALA A 181 17.32 -2.59 2.55
CA ALA A 181 17.24 -4.03 2.79
C ALA A 181 17.74 -4.86 1.59
N THR A 182 17.48 -4.42 0.35
CA THR A 182 17.94 -5.13 -0.86
C THR A 182 19.47 -5.16 -0.96
N LYS A 183 20.14 -4.08 -0.55
CA LYS A 183 21.60 -3.92 -0.53
C LYS A 183 22.29 -4.73 0.59
N ARG A 184 21.52 -5.24 1.56
CA ARG A 184 22.08 -5.95 2.71
C ARG A 184 22.49 -7.38 2.35
N SER A 185 23.71 -7.75 2.73
CA SER A 185 24.15 -9.15 2.72
C SER A 185 23.37 -9.91 3.80
N ASP A 186 22.69 -10.98 3.40
CA ASP A 186 21.93 -11.84 4.30
C ASP A 186 22.15 -13.30 3.91
N TRP A 187 22.89 -14.03 4.74
CA TRP A 187 23.19 -15.44 4.54
C TRP A 187 21.94 -16.31 4.45
N ARG A 188 20.80 -15.87 5.02
CA ARG A 188 19.54 -16.60 4.93
C ARG A 188 19.00 -16.68 3.51
N LYS A 189 19.40 -15.76 2.62
CA LYS A 189 19.11 -15.85 1.18
C LYS A 189 19.69 -17.12 0.54
N LEU A 190 20.71 -17.74 1.14
CA LEU A 190 21.27 -19.02 0.69
C LEU A 190 20.39 -20.22 1.06
N LEU A 191 19.58 -20.10 2.12
CA LEU A 191 18.75 -21.18 2.65
C LEU A 191 17.26 -21.02 2.35
N TRP A 192 16.85 -19.82 1.95
CA TRP A 192 15.45 -19.48 1.68
C TRP A 192 15.25 -19.33 0.17
N LYS A 193 14.29 -20.08 -0.38
CA LYS A 193 13.74 -19.85 -1.72
C LYS A 193 12.62 -18.82 -1.68
N SER A 194 12.77 -17.73 -2.42
CA SER A 194 11.67 -16.80 -2.66
C SER A 194 10.43 -17.57 -3.14
N PRO A 195 9.25 -17.35 -2.53
CA PRO A 195 8.03 -17.99 -3.02
C PRO A 195 7.78 -17.55 -4.47
N PRO A 196 7.20 -18.43 -5.32
CA PRO A 196 6.80 -18.02 -6.66
C PRO A 196 5.78 -16.89 -6.55
N VAL A 197 5.94 -15.89 -7.42
CA VAL A 197 5.03 -14.75 -7.49
C VAL A 197 3.93 -15.09 -8.48
N ASN A 198 2.69 -15.18 -8.01
CA ASN A 198 1.51 -15.38 -8.87
C ASN A 198 0.81 -14.04 -9.04
N CYS A 199 1.48 -13.11 -9.70
CA CYS A 199 1.02 -11.74 -9.86
C CYS A 199 1.23 -11.30 -11.32
N PRO A 200 0.15 -10.99 -12.06
CA PRO A 200 0.26 -10.40 -13.38
C PRO A 200 1.02 -9.08 -13.33
N GLU A 201 1.81 -8.79 -14.37
CA GLU A 201 2.69 -7.61 -14.40
C GLU A 201 1.87 -6.30 -14.31
N GLU A 202 0.71 -6.26 -14.95
CA GLU A 202 -0.22 -5.14 -14.90
C GLU A 202 -0.67 -4.80 -13.48
N ASN A 203 -0.73 -5.78 -12.58
CA ASN A 203 -1.13 -5.60 -11.19
C ASN A 203 0.02 -5.16 -10.28
N LEU A 204 1.27 -5.17 -10.77
CA LEU A 204 2.44 -4.65 -10.06
C LEU A 204 2.58 -3.13 -10.24
N ILE A 205 2.06 -2.59 -11.35
CA ILE A 205 2.23 -1.19 -11.72
C ILE A 205 1.06 -0.38 -11.18
N ILE A 206 1.23 0.15 -9.97
CA ILE A 206 0.25 1.05 -9.35
C ILE A 206 0.52 2.48 -9.86
N PRO A 207 -0.44 3.16 -10.51
CA PRO A 207 -0.26 4.53 -10.97
C PRO A 207 0.09 5.46 -9.80
N ASP A 208 1.03 6.38 -10.03
CA ASP A 208 1.33 7.42 -9.06
C ASP A 208 0.31 8.54 -9.12
N THR A 209 -0.35 8.77 -7.99
CA THR A 209 -1.31 9.85 -7.78
C THR A 209 -0.92 10.66 -6.55
N SER A 210 0.38 10.73 -6.24
CA SER A 210 0.95 11.55 -5.15
C SER A 210 0.61 13.04 -5.25
N PHE A 211 0.17 13.50 -6.43
CA PHE A 211 -0.42 14.83 -6.68
C PHE A 211 -1.96 14.87 -6.51
N ASP A 212 -2.58 13.91 -5.81
CA ASP A 212 -4.00 13.92 -5.42
C ASP A 212 -4.31 15.06 -4.43
N THR A 213 -4.08 16.32 -4.80
CA THR A 213 -4.80 17.44 -4.19
C THR A 213 -6.14 17.54 -4.91
N ILE A 214 -7.11 16.77 -4.40
CA ILE A 214 -8.43 16.56 -5.02
C ILE A 214 -9.14 17.89 -5.37
N PHE A 215 -8.75 19.00 -4.73
CA PHE A 215 -9.09 20.34 -5.18
C PHE A 215 -7.88 21.26 -4.94
N PRO A 216 -7.35 21.98 -5.96
CA PRO A 216 -6.55 23.16 -5.66
C PRO A 216 -7.40 24.07 -4.76
N SER A 217 -6.78 24.70 -3.76
CA SER A 217 -7.45 25.75 -2.98
C SER A 217 -8.18 26.70 -3.93
N PRO A 218 -9.40 27.19 -3.59
CA PRO A 218 -10.03 28.21 -4.40
C PRO A 218 -8.99 29.30 -4.59
N THR A 219 -8.63 29.55 -5.86
CA THR A 219 -7.81 30.69 -6.21
C THR A 219 -8.50 31.89 -5.57
N PRO A 220 -7.82 32.71 -4.75
CA PRO A 220 -8.44 33.87 -4.13
C PRO A 220 -9.16 34.66 -5.21
N ASP A 221 -10.41 35.05 -4.95
CA ASP A 221 -11.30 35.71 -5.90
C ASP A 221 -10.53 36.71 -6.74
N ILE A 222 -10.68 36.59 -8.07
CA ILE A 222 -10.34 37.67 -8.99
C ILE A 222 -11.09 38.90 -8.45
N PRO A 223 -10.41 40.01 -8.12
CA PRO A 223 -11.11 41.18 -7.67
C PRO A 223 -12.05 41.58 -8.79
N THR A 224 -13.36 41.41 -8.57
CA THR A 224 -14.39 42.07 -9.34
C THR A 224 -14.19 43.55 -9.13
N ARG A 225 -13.39 44.15 -10.00
CA ARG A 225 -13.38 45.59 -10.19
C ARG A 225 -14.77 45.90 -10.76
N SER A 226 -15.64 46.39 -9.89
CA SER A 226 -16.93 46.96 -10.28
C SER A 226 -16.66 47.99 -11.39
N PRO A 227 -17.36 47.93 -12.54
CA PRO A 227 -17.37 49.07 -13.45
C PRO A 227 -18.17 50.17 -12.75
N ASN A 228 -17.55 51.34 -12.60
CA ASN A 228 -18.09 52.62 -12.09
C ASN A 228 -17.88 52.89 -10.59
N SER A 229 -16.78 53.58 -10.30
CA SER A 229 -16.69 54.74 -9.40
C SER A 229 -15.29 55.35 -9.49
#